data_AF-A0A2Z6NKB4-F1
#
_entry.id   AF-A0A2Z6NKB4-F1
#
_cell.length_a   1.000
_cell.length_b   1.000
_cell.length_c   1.000
_cell.angle_alpha   90.00
_cell.angle_beta   90.00
_cell.angle_gamma   90.00
#
_symmetry.space_group_name_H-M   'P 1'
#
loop_
_entity.id
_entity.type
_entity.pdbx_description
1 polymer ?
#
loop_
_entity_poly.entity_id
_entity_poly.type
_entity_poly.pdbx_seq_one_letter_code
_entity_poly.pdbx_strand_id
1 'polypeptide(L)'
;MYASIVQLSDLPEIDCLLITQSLDDHCHLKTLNPFSQKFPNTRVIATPNAKSLLDPLFKNVTYIEPGQSSEFETKYGSKVRIKATAGPVLGPPWQRPENGYLVTSPQVQLSLYYEPHCVYNQSFVEKERADIVITPVVKQLLPKFTLVSGQEDAVKLAKLLQAKFVVAMRNGELDSKGVLASIIQSEGTIESFKH
;
A
#
# COMPACT_ATOMS: atom_id res chain seq x y z
N MET A 1 -7.17 -20.93 13.89
CA MET A 1 -6.15 -20.20 14.67
C MET A 1 -6.64 -18.77 14.75
N TYR A 2 -7.17 -18.32 15.90
CA TYR A 2 -7.62 -16.94 16.04
C TYR A 2 -6.39 -16.04 16.00
N ALA A 3 -6.33 -15.11 15.04
CA ALA A 3 -5.31 -14.08 15.06
C ALA A 3 -5.47 -13.31 16.38
N SER A 4 -4.43 -13.31 17.22
CA SER A 4 -4.39 -12.44 18.40
C SER A 4 -4.57 -10.99 17.93
N ILE A 5 -5.44 -10.23 18.60
CA ILE A 5 -5.58 -8.80 18.34
C ILE A 5 -4.23 -8.15 18.66
N VAL A 6 -3.48 -7.76 17.63
CA VAL A 6 -2.22 -7.03 17.78
C VAL A 6 -2.54 -5.60 18.20
N GLN A 7 -2.05 -5.20 19.35
CA GLN A 7 -2.16 -3.83 19.85
C GLN A 7 -0.94 -3.00 19.43
N LEU A 8 -1.05 -1.68 19.49
CA LEU A 8 0.11 -0.79 19.27
C LEU A 8 1.26 -1.07 20.26
N SER A 9 0.96 -1.61 21.45
CA SER A 9 1.95 -2.10 22.43
C SER A 9 2.87 -3.16 21.86
N ASP A 10 2.35 -3.98 20.96
CA ASP A 10 2.99 -5.22 20.50
C ASP A 10 3.85 -5.01 19.25
N LEU A 11 3.80 -3.80 18.68
CA LEU A 11 4.61 -3.45 17.51
C LEU A 11 6.10 -3.49 17.86
N PRO A 12 6.94 -4.07 16.98
CA PRO A 12 8.38 -3.98 17.12
C PRO A 12 8.86 -2.55 16.92
N GLU A 13 10.16 -2.34 16.98
CA GLU A 13 10.74 -1.06 16.60
C GLU A 13 10.49 -0.77 15.11
N ILE A 14 10.04 0.45 14.80
CA ILE A 14 9.68 0.86 13.43
C ILE A 14 10.64 1.93 12.94
N ASP A 15 11.31 1.68 11.82
CA ASP A 15 12.18 2.65 11.16
C ASP A 15 11.42 3.64 10.26
N CYS A 16 10.35 3.17 9.62
CA CYS A 16 9.58 3.94 8.67
C CYS A 16 8.11 3.48 8.61
N LEU A 17 7.20 4.45 8.54
CA LEU A 17 5.79 4.26 8.21
C LEU A 17 5.57 4.67 6.75
N LEU A 18 4.88 3.83 5.97
CA LEU A 18 4.47 4.13 4.60
C LEU A 18 2.97 4.37 4.51
N ILE A 19 2.56 5.47 3.87
CA ILE A 19 1.15 5.82 3.65
C ILE A 19 0.90 5.97 2.15
N THR A 20 0.17 5.02 1.56
CA THR A 20 -0.13 4.98 0.12
C THR A 20 -1.17 6.00 -0.32
N GLN A 21 -2.21 6.21 0.51
CA GLN A 21 -3.39 7.01 0.16
C GLN A 21 -3.83 7.90 1.32
N SER A 22 -4.61 8.93 1.03
CA SER A 22 -5.24 9.79 2.05
C SER A 22 -6.58 9.27 2.59
N LEU A 23 -7.13 8.21 1.99
CA LEU A 23 -8.42 7.63 2.38
C LEU A 23 -8.34 6.91 3.73
N ASP A 24 -9.45 6.86 4.47
CA ASP A 24 -9.50 6.42 5.87
C ASP A 24 -9.05 4.96 6.07
N ASP A 25 -9.28 4.09 5.10
CA ASP A 25 -8.84 2.69 5.08
C ASP A 25 -7.32 2.51 4.90
N HIS A 26 -6.61 3.58 4.52
CA HIS A 26 -5.15 3.64 4.38
C HIS A 26 -4.47 4.62 5.33
N CYS A 27 -5.17 5.69 5.70
CA CYS A 27 -4.70 6.80 6.52
C CYS A 27 -5.60 6.97 7.76
N HIS A 28 -5.85 5.84 8.44
CA HIS A 28 -6.81 5.77 9.54
C HIS A 28 -6.35 6.60 10.75
N LEU A 29 -6.93 7.80 10.92
CA LEU A 29 -6.51 8.74 11.96
C LEU A 29 -6.64 8.18 13.38
N LYS A 30 -7.60 7.30 13.63
CA LYS A 30 -7.76 6.68 14.96
C LYS A 30 -6.60 5.75 15.31
N THR A 31 -5.93 5.17 14.31
CA THR A 31 -4.68 4.41 14.50
C THR A 31 -3.47 5.35 14.54
N LEU A 32 -3.42 6.34 13.64
CA LEU A 32 -2.25 7.21 13.48
C LEU A 32 -2.03 8.18 14.65
N ASN A 33 -3.10 8.67 15.29
CA ASN A 33 -3.00 9.56 16.46
C ASN A 33 -2.25 8.91 17.65
N PRO A 34 -2.69 7.77 18.19
CA PRO A 34 -1.95 7.11 19.28
C PRO A 34 -0.59 6.58 18.81
N PHE A 35 -0.47 6.19 17.53
CA PHE A 35 0.83 5.80 16.96
C PHE A 35 1.84 6.95 16.99
N SER A 36 1.45 8.17 16.58
CA SER A 36 2.38 9.31 16.54
C SER A 36 2.80 9.78 17.93
N GLN A 37 1.93 9.62 18.93
CA GLN A 37 2.28 9.87 20.33
C GLN A 37 3.28 8.85 20.87
N LYS A 38 3.10 7.56 20.52
CA LYS A 38 3.98 6.48 20.96
C LYS A 38 5.34 6.49 20.23
N PHE A 39 5.35 6.83 18.95
CA PHE A 39 6.53 6.82 18.09
C PHE A 39 6.77 8.19 17.44
N PRO A 40 7.07 9.25 18.24
CA PRO A 40 7.07 10.64 17.76
C PRO A 40 8.17 10.98 16.75
N ASN A 41 9.21 10.14 16.66
CA ASN A 41 10.36 10.33 15.79
C ASN A 41 10.35 9.42 14.55
N THR A 42 9.31 8.60 14.39
CA THR A 42 9.21 7.70 13.24
C THR A 42 9.19 8.50 11.95
N ARG A 43 10.06 8.11 11.02
CA ARG A 43 10.04 8.62 9.64
C ARG A 43 8.77 8.17 8.95
N VAL A 44 8.08 9.08 8.30
CA VAL A 44 6.90 8.79 7.48
C VAL A 44 7.22 9.11 6.03
N ILE A 45 6.94 8.19 5.12
CA ILE A 45 7.00 8.44 3.68
C ILE A 45 5.58 8.25 3.13
N ALA A 46 5.06 9.26 2.44
CA ALA A 46 3.63 9.32 2.11
C ALA A 46 3.34 9.94 0.74
N THR A 47 2.14 9.66 0.22
CA THR A 47 1.51 10.43 -0.86
C THR A 47 1.31 11.90 -0.44
N PRO A 48 1.55 12.88 -1.33
CA PRO A 48 1.23 14.28 -1.05
C PRO A 48 -0.24 14.53 -0.73
N ASN A 49 -1.16 13.66 -1.18
CA ASN A 49 -2.60 13.78 -0.90
C ASN A 49 -2.91 13.66 0.60
N ALA A 50 -2.07 12.99 1.38
CA ALA A 50 -2.26 12.80 2.83
C ALA A 50 -1.71 13.97 3.67
N LYS A 51 -1.16 15.03 3.05
CA LYS A 51 -0.40 16.06 3.75
C LYS A 51 -1.17 16.77 4.88
N SER A 52 -2.39 17.21 4.60
CA SER A 52 -3.22 17.91 5.60
C SER A 52 -3.60 17.02 6.79
N LEU A 53 -3.60 15.70 6.61
CA LEU A 53 -3.89 14.70 7.63
C LEU A 53 -2.66 14.38 8.49
N LEU A 54 -1.48 14.30 7.87
CA LEU A 54 -0.25 13.84 8.50
C LEU A 54 0.58 14.96 9.14
N ASP A 55 0.58 16.17 8.58
CA ASP A 55 1.34 17.31 9.11
C ASP A 55 1.01 17.64 10.59
N PRO A 56 -0.26 17.54 11.06
CA PRO A 56 -0.57 17.73 12.48
C PRO A 56 -0.07 16.61 13.41
N LEU A 57 0.19 15.42 12.86
CA LEU A 57 0.50 14.22 13.65
C LEU A 57 2.00 13.91 13.72
N PHE A 58 2.73 14.14 12.64
CA PHE A 58 4.11 13.69 12.48
C PHE A 58 5.05 14.83 12.13
N LYS A 59 6.25 14.81 12.72
CA LYS A 59 7.28 15.84 12.48
C LYS A 59 8.24 15.50 11.34
N ASN A 60 8.39 14.22 11.01
CA ASN A 60 9.38 13.72 10.05
C ASN A 60 8.67 13.02 8.88
N VAL A 61 7.97 13.82 8.05
CA VAL A 61 7.23 13.32 6.89
C VAL A 61 7.93 13.74 5.60
N THR A 62 8.19 12.76 4.73
CA THR A 62 8.66 12.97 3.36
C THR A 62 7.54 12.61 2.39
N TYR A 63 7.01 13.61 1.69
CA TYR A 63 6.00 13.41 0.67
C TYR A 63 6.68 13.18 -0.68
N ILE A 64 6.35 12.07 -1.36
CA ILE A 64 6.95 11.71 -2.65
C ILE A 64 5.88 11.48 -3.72
N GLU A 65 6.07 12.09 -4.88
CA GLU A 65 5.24 11.91 -6.08
C GLU A 65 5.70 10.71 -6.92
N PRO A 66 4.84 10.14 -7.78
CA PRO A 66 5.23 9.08 -8.70
C PRO A 66 6.52 9.40 -9.47
N GLY A 67 7.48 8.47 -9.41
CA GLY A 67 8.81 8.62 -10.01
C GLY A 67 9.87 9.17 -9.07
N GLN A 68 9.49 9.81 -7.96
CA GLN A 68 10.42 10.24 -6.93
C GLN A 68 10.82 9.06 -6.02
N SER A 69 11.95 9.23 -5.34
CA SER A 69 12.47 8.23 -4.41
C SER A 69 12.99 8.89 -3.13
N SER A 70 12.93 8.14 -2.04
CA SER A 70 13.54 8.49 -0.76
C SER A 70 14.42 7.34 -0.29
N GLU A 71 15.57 7.66 0.29
CA GLU A 71 16.53 6.70 0.80
C GLU A 71 16.89 7.00 2.25
N PHE A 72 17.01 5.96 3.05
CA PHE A 72 17.47 6.07 4.43
C PHE A 72 18.18 4.79 4.87
N GLU A 73 18.95 4.92 5.94
CA GLU A 73 19.51 3.79 6.66
C GLU A 73 18.61 3.46 7.87
N THR A 74 18.32 2.18 8.07
CA THR A 74 17.62 1.70 9.26
C THR A 74 18.54 1.80 10.48
N LYS A 75 17.98 1.71 11.68
CA LYS A 75 18.77 1.63 12.93
C LYS A 75 19.77 0.47 12.97
N TYR A 76 19.58 -0.54 12.12
CA TYR A 76 20.44 -1.71 11.99
C TYR A 76 21.47 -1.59 10.86
N GLY A 77 21.63 -0.40 10.26
CA GLY A 77 22.63 -0.14 9.22
C GLY A 77 22.24 -0.61 7.81
N SER A 78 21.00 -1.06 7.61
CA SER A 78 20.53 -1.49 6.28
C SER A 78 20.01 -0.30 5.49
N LYS A 79 20.39 -0.16 4.23
CA LYS A 79 19.86 0.89 3.36
C LYS A 79 18.55 0.42 2.74
N VAL A 80 17.59 1.32 2.73
CA VAL A 80 16.27 1.13 2.13
C VAL A 80 16.03 2.29 1.17
N ARG A 81 15.71 1.96 -0.09
CA ARG A 81 15.22 2.90 -1.09
C ARG A 81 13.74 2.65 -1.32
N ILE A 82 12.95 3.70 -1.28
CA ILE A 82 11.52 3.70 -1.54
C ILE A 82 11.24 4.57 -2.74
N LYS A 83 10.61 4.01 -3.77
CA LYS A 83 10.19 4.72 -4.98
C LYS A 83 8.68 4.71 -5.09
N ALA A 84 8.09 5.89 -5.29
CA ALA A 84 6.67 6.01 -5.54
C ALA A 84 6.33 5.66 -6.99
N THR A 85 5.23 4.95 -7.19
CA THR A 85 4.62 4.68 -8.50
C THR A 85 3.21 5.23 -8.53
N ALA A 86 2.73 5.64 -9.71
CA ALA A 86 1.36 6.12 -9.86
C ALA A 86 0.36 4.96 -9.71
N GLY A 87 -0.51 5.07 -8.71
CA GLY A 87 -1.69 4.24 -8.51
C GLY A 87 -2.96 4.94 -9.06
N PRO A 88 -4.15 4.64 -8.51
CA PRO A 88 -5.41 5.20 -8.99
C PRO A 88 -5.57 6.69 -8.66
N VAL A 89 -6.32 7.42 -9.49
CA VAL A 89 -6.83 8.75 -9.15
C VAL A 89 -8.18 8.57 -8.44
N LEU A 90 -8.17 8.74 -7.11
CA LEU A 90 -9.33 8.56 -6.24
C LEU A 90 -9.97 9.91 -5.92
N GLY A 91 -10.65 10.47 -6.91
CA GLY A 91 -11.27 11.79 -6.83
C GLY A 91 -11.54 12.38 -8.21
N PRO A 92 -11.72 13.70 -8.31
CA PRO A 92 -11.85 14.36 -9.60
C PRO A 92 -10.64 14.10 -10.50
N PRO A 93 -10.79 14.09 -11.84
CA PRO A 93 -9.73 13.68 -12.76
C PRO A 93 -8.48 14.58 -12.75
N TRP A 94 -8.57 15.77 -12.17
CA TRP A 94 -7.43 16.68 -11.97
C TRP A 94 -6.69 16.47 -10.64
N GLN A 95 -7.16 15.55 -9.79
CA GLN A 95 -6.48 15.20 -8.55
C GLN A 95 -5.22 14.39 -8.86
N ARG A 96 -4.21 14.52 -7.98
CA ARG A 96 -3.00 13.69 -8.08
C ARG A 96 -3.37 12.21 -7.86
N PRO A 97 -2.73 11.28 -8.59
CA PRO A 97 -2.88 9.87 -8.29
C PRO A 97 -2.38 9.57 -6.87
N GLU A 98 -2.95 8.53 -6.26
CA GLU A 98 -2.36 7.92 -5.07
C GLU A 98 -1.11 7.10 -5.42
N ASN A 99 -0.37 6.65 -4.40
CA ASN A 99 0.89 5.94 -4.60
C ASN A 99 0.76 4.43 -4.41
N GLY A 100 1.42 3.69 -5.29
CA GLY A 100 2.06 2.42 -4.97
C GLY A 100 3.52 2.64 -4.57
N TYR A 101 4.18 1.66 -3.95
CA TYR A 101 5.58 1.78 -3.53
C TYR A 101 6.42 0.58 -3.92
N LEU A 102 7.57 0.85 -4.55
CA LEU A 102 8.66 -0.10 -4.68
C LEU A 102 9.67 0.14 -3.57
N VAL A 103 9.81 -0.82 -2.68
CA VAL A 103 10.78 -0.85 -1.58
C VAL A 103 11.92 -1.77 -1.98
N THR A 104 13.15 -1.28 -1.92
CA THR A 104 14.34 -2.05 -2.27
C THR A 104 15.36 -1.98 -1.14
N SER A 105 15.97 -3.13 -0.84
CA SER A 105 17.14 -3.20 0.03
C SER A 105 18.34 -3.66 -0.81
N PRO A 106 19.22 -2.73 -1.23
CA PRO A 106 20.35 -3.06 -2.10
C PRO A 106 21.31 -4.08 -1.49
N GLN A 107 21.52 -4.04 -0.17
CA GLN A 107 22.46 -4.93 0.53
C GLN A 107 22.09 -6.41 0.38
N VAL A 108 20.81 -6.72 0.53
CA VAL A 108 20.30 -8.10 0.45
C VAL A 108 19.69 -8.44 -0.90
N GLN A 109 19.74 -7.50 -1.86
CA GLN A 109 19.18 -7.65 -3.20
C GLN A 109 17.72 -8.11 -3.19
N LEU A 110 16.91 -7.52 -2.31
CA LEU A 110 15.49 -7.81 -2.18
C LEU A 110 14.65 -6.60 -2.58
N SER A 111 13.59 -6.85 -3.32
CA SER A 111 12.63 -5.84 -3.76
C SER A 111 11.19 -6.27 -3.49
N LEU A 112 10.39 -5.34 -2.97
CA LEU A 112 8.97 -5.51 -2.65
C LEU A 112 8.18 -4.39 -3.31
N TYR A 113 7.15 -4.75 -4.06
CA TYR A 113 6.18 -3.80 -4.59
C TYR A 113 4.86 -3.92 -3.84
N TYR A 114 4.41 -2.81 -3.27
CA TYR A 114 3.14 -2.71 -2.57
C TYR A 114 2.17 -1.87 -3.42
N GLU A 115 1.10 -2.50 -3.90
CA GLU A 115 0.04 -1.86 -4.69
C GLU A 115 -1.33 -2.23 -4.10
N PRO A 116 -1.95 -1.32 -3.32
CA PRO A 116 -3.10 -1.65 -2.47
C PRO A 116 -4.39 -2.00 -3.21
N HIS A 117 -4.54 -1.61 -4.48
CA HIS A 117 -5.79 -1.78 -5.23
C HIS A 117 -5.62 -2.59 -6.53
N CYS A 118 -4.41 -3.08 -6.80
CA CYS A 118 -4.03 -3.69 -8.08
C CYS A 118 -4.33 -2.75 -9.29
N VAL A 119 -4.27 -1.44 -9.07
CA VAL A 119 -4.44 -0.41 -10.11
C VAL A 119 -3.16 0.39 -10.22
N TYR A 120 -2.44 0.21 -11.32
CA TYR A 120 -1.09 0.74 -11.49
C TYR A 120 -0.87 1.32 -12.88
N ASN A 121 0.02 2.31 -12.98
CA ASN A 121 0.47 2.81 -14.27
C ASN A 121 1.49 1.85 -14.90
N GLN A 122 1.08 1.14 -15.95
CA GLN A 122 1.91 0.14 -16.63
C GLN A 122 3.26 0.70 -17.09
N SER A 123 3.30 1.92 -17.63
CA SER A 123 4.55 2.54 -18.14
C SER A 123 5.56 2.91 -17.06
N PHE A 124 5.12 3.00 -15.80
CA PHE A 124 5.99 3.06 -14.63
C PHE A 124 6.48 1.67 -14.26
N VAL A 125 5.55 0.74 -14.08
CA VAL A 125 5.81 -0.59 -13.52
C VAL A 125 6.67 -1.45 -14.45
N GLU A 126 6.50 -1.37 -15.77
CA GLU A 126 7.23 -2.20 -16.74
C GLU A 126 8.75 -1.95 -16.77
N LYS A 127 9.20 -0.83 -16.19
CA LYS A 127 10.61 -0.45 -16.09
C LYS A 127 11.25 -0.91 -14.78
N GLU A 128 10.45 -1.43 -13.87
CA GLU A 128 10.86 -1.84 -12.53
C GLU A 128 10.86 -3.37 -12.39
N ARG A 129 11.44 -3.83 -11.29
CA ARG A 129 11.43 -5.25 -10.89
C ARG A 129 11.10 -5.34 -9.41
N ALA A 130 10.36 -6.38 -9.03
CA ALA A 130 10.05 -6.67 -7.64
C ALA A 130 10.06 -8.18 -7.40
N ASP A 131 10.81 -8.67 -6.42
CA ASP A 131 10.82 -10.08 -6.04
C ASP A 131 9.47 -10.49 -5.42
N ILE A 132 8.90 -9.58 -4.62
CA ILE A 132 7.65 -9.77 -3.90
C ILE A 132 6.65 -8.70 -4.36
N VAL A 133 5.44 -9.11 -4.71
CA VAL A 133 4.31 -8.21 -4.95
C VAL A 133 3.27 -8.42 -3.87
N ILE A 134 2.92 -7.36 -3.15
CA ILE A 134 1.81 -7.32 -2.21
C ILE A 134 0.68 -6.55 -2.87
N THR A 135 -0.40 -7.26 -3.21
CA THR A 135 -1.53 -6.69 -3.93
C THR A 135 -2.78 -7.53 -3.72
N PRO A 136 -4.00 -6.98 -3.83
CA PRO A 136 -5.21 -7.80 -3.87
C PRO A 136 -5.22 -8.76 -5.05
N VAL A 137 -5.67 -9.99 -4.79
CA VAL A 137 -5.83 -11.05 -5.79
C VAL A 137 -7.31 -11.33 -6.09
N VAL A 138 -8.23 -10.78 -5.30
CA VAL A 138 -9.68 -10.89 -5.49
C VAL A 138 -10.21 -9.53 -5.88
N LYS A 139 -11.06 -9.49 -6.90
CA LYS A 139 -11.66 -8.25 -7.39
C LYS A 139 -12.86 -7.88 -6.54
N GLN A 140 -13.00 -6.59 -6.22
CA GLN A 140 -14.18 -6.06 -5.55
C GLN A 140 -14.82 -4.98 -6.42
N LEU A 141 -16.14 -5.08 -6.57
CA LEU A 141 -16.94 -4.26 -7.47
C LEU A 141 -18.03 -3.53 -6.70
N LEU A 142 -18.25 -2.27 -7.07
CA LEU A 142 -19.49 -1.54 -6.87
C LEU A 142 -20.24 -1.47 -8.21
N PRO A 143 -21.56 -1.24 -8.24
CA PRO A 143 -22.28 -1.04 -9.48
C PRO A 143 -21.63 0.09 -10.29
N LYS A 144 -21.14 -0.23 -11.49
CA LYS A 144 -20.45 0.68 -12.43
C LYS A 144 -19.04 1.12 -12.04
N PHE A 145 -18.44 0.62 -10.95
CA PHE A 145 -17.09 0.99 -10.51
C PHE A 145 -16.31 -0.21 -9.98
N THR A 146 -15.07 -0.41 -10.44
CA THR A 146 -14.14 -1.37 -9.83
C THR A 146 -13.51 -0.72 -8.60
N LEU A 147 -13.74 -1.28 -7.42
CA LEU A 147 -13.19 -0.78 -6.16
C LEU A 147 -11.76 -1.30 -5.96
N VAL A 148 -11.57 -2.60 -6.22
CA VAL A 148 -10.30 -3.31 -6.11
C VAL A 148 -10.16 -4.21 -7.32
N SER A 149 -9.04 -4.11 -8.05
CA SER A 149 -8.72 -5.05 -9.13
C SER A 149 -8.08 -6.33 -8.56
N GLY A 150 -8.10 -7.42 -9.30
CA GLY A 150 -7.59 -8.71 -8.85
C GLY A 150 -7.57 -9.73 -9.99
N GLN A 151 -7.37 -11.01 -9.68
CA GLN A 151 -7.34 -12.11 -10.64
C GLN A 151 -6.31 -11.88 -11.76
N GLU A 152 -6.74 -11.75 -13.02
CA GLU A 152 -5.87 -11.59 -14.18
C GLU A 152 -5.00 -10.33 -14.09
N ASP A 153 -5.51 -9.25 -13.48
CA ASP A 153 -4.76 -8.00 -13.31
C ASP A 153 -3.58 -8.18 -12.36
N ALA A 154 -3.76 -8.96 -11.29
CA ALA A 154 -2.72 -9.28 -10.33
C ALA A 154 -1.67 -10.24 -10.94
N VAL A 155 -2.10 -11.19 -11.77
CA VAL A 155 -1.18 -12.04 -12.56
C VAL A 155 -0.37 -11.19 -13.55
N LYS A 156 -1.03 -10.24 -14.24
CA LYS A 156 -0.35 -9.31 -15.17
C LYS A 156 0.66 -8.45 -14.43
N LEU A 157 0.31 -7.90 -13.26
CA LEU A 157 1.22 -7.11 -12.43
C LEU A 157 2.46 -7.91 -12.02
N ALA A 158 2.24 -9.13 -11.51
CA ALA A 158 3.32 -10.02 -11.12
C ALA A 158 4.25 -10.37 -12.30
N LYS A 159 3.68 -10.62 -13.50
CA LYS A 159 4.46 -10.86 -14.71
C LYS A 159 5.27 -9.64 -15.16
N LEU A 160 4.68 -8.45 -15.14
CA LEU A 160 5.37 -7.20 -15.49
C LEU A 160 6.59 -6.95 -14.60
N LEU A 161 6.43 -7.14 -13.29
CA LEU A 161 7.50 -6.96 -12.30
C LEU A 161 8.47 -8.14 -12.19
N GLN A 162 8.17 -9.24 -12.90
CA GLN A 162 8.92 -10.51 -12.84
C GLN A 162 9.00 -11.05 -11.42
N ALA A 163 7.87 -10.98 -10.70
CA ALA A 163 7.76 -11.37 -9.31
C ALA A 163 7.97 -12.86 -9.10
N LYS A 164 8.69 -13.19 -8.02
CA LYS A 164 8.88 -14.56 -7.56
C LYS A 164 7.74 -14.97 -6.61
N PHE A 165 7.22 -14.00 -5.85
CA PHE A 165 6.16 -14.22 -4.88
C PHE A 165 5.07 -13.16 -5.00
N VAL A 166 3.82 -13.60 -4.84
CA VAL A 166 2.67 -12.71 -4.65
C VAL A 166 2.11 -12.96 -3.26
N VAL A 167 2.03 -11.91 -2.45
CA VAL A 167 1.37 -11.92 -1.14
C VAL A 167 0.00 -11.28 -1.32
N ALA A 168 -1.03 -12.12 -1.29
CA ALA A 168 -2.41 -11.68 -1.43
C ALA A 168 -2.83 -10.80 -0.26
N MET A 169 -3.27 -9.58 -0.56
CA MET A 169 -3.90 -8.71 0.45
C MET A 169 -5.31 -9.21 0.77
N ARG A 170 -5.69 -9.10 2.04
CA ARG A 170 -7.04 -9.41 2.52
C ARG A 170 -7.93 -8.17 2.49
N ASN A 171 -8.19 -7.62 1.30
CA ASN A 171 -9.02 -6.42 1.14
C ASN A 171 -10.51 -6.65 1.51
N GLY A 172 -10.92 -7.91 1.71
CA GLY A 172 -12.30 -8.30 2.04
C GLY A 172 -12.62 -8.50 3.52
N GLU A 173 -11.65 -8.40 4.44
CA GLU A 173 -11.88 -8.56 5.89
C GLU A 173 -12.09 -7.19 6.60
N LEU A 174 -12.56 -6.18 5.89
CA LEU A 174 -13.11 -4.98 6.53
C LEU A 174 -14.56 -5.29 6.93
N ASP A 175 -14.86 -5.22 8.23
CA ASP A 175 -16.23 -5.18 8.77
C ASP A 175 -16.91 -3.87 8.31
N SER A 176 -17.21 -3.78 7.02
CA SER A 176 -17.89 -2.65 6.42
C SER A 176 -19.36 -2.71 6.83
N LYS A 177 -19.77 -1.76 7.68
CA LYS A 177 -21.16 -1.62 8.12
C LYS A 177 -21.82 -0.48 7.34
N GLY A 178 -22.98 -0.74 6.76
CA GLY A 178 -23.79 0.27 6.07
C GLY A 178 -24.33 -0.20 4.72
N VAL A 179 -25.11 0.67 4.05
CA VAL A 179 -25.80 0.34 2.79
C VAL A 179 -24.82 -0.03 1.68
N LEU A 180 -23.67 0.64 1.60
CA LEU A 180 -22.65 0.38 0.57
C LEU A 180 -22.05 -1.03 0.66
N ALA A 181 -21.87 -1.57 1.88
CA ALA A 181 -21.35 -2.92 2.08
C ALA A 181 -22.26 -3.99 1.46
N SER A 182 -23.57 -3.77 1.47
CA SER A 182 -24.56 -4.71 0.91
C SER A 182 -24.56 -4.78 -0.63
N ILE A 183 -23.87 -3.86 -1.30
CA ILE A 183 -23.83 -3.72 -2.76
C ILE A 183 -22.46 -4.14 -3.31
N ILE A 184 -21.46 -4.39 -2.45
CA ILE A 184 -20.14 -4.85 -2.86
C ILE A 184 -20.24 -6.30 -3.34
N GLN A 185 -19.78 -6.55 -4.57
CA GLN A 185 -19.66 -7.89 -5.13
C GLN A 185 -18.19 -8.28 -5.20
N SER A 186 -17.88 -9.53 -4.85
CA SER A 186 -16.53 -10.09 -5.00
C SER A 186 -16.49 -11.03 -6.19
N GLU A 187 -15.43 -10.95 -6.99
CA GLU A 187 -15.19 -11.80 -8.15
C GLU A 187 -13.82 -12.47 -8.03
N GLY A 188 -13.81 -13.80 -8.17
CA GLY A 188 -12.62 -14.63 -8.00
C GLY A 188 -12.36 -15.09 -6.56
N THR A 189 -11.35 -15.96 -6.41
CA THR A 189 -10.93 -16.53 -5.11
C THR A 189 -9.41 -16.57 -5.01
N ILE A 190 -8.88 -16.82 -3.80
CA ILE A 190 -7.44 -17.06 -3.61
C ILE A 190 -7.04 -18.38 -4.27
N GLU A 191 -7.91 -19.40 -4.22
CA GLU A 191 -7.71 -20.69 -4.86
C GLU A 191 -7.62 -20.57 -6.38
N SER A 192 -8.53 -19.83 -7.01
CA SER A 192 -8.50 -19.59 -8.47
C SER A 192 -7.25 -18.83 -8.90
N PHE A 193 -6.72 -17.94 -8.06
CA PHE A 193 -5.49 -17.21 -8.36
C PHE A 193 -4.22 -18.09 -8.37
N LYS A 194 -4.22 -19.24 -7.67
CA LYS A 194 -3.05 -20.14 -7.58
C LYS A 194 -2.87 -21.03 -8.81
N HIS A 195 -3.87 -21.12 -9.68
CA HIS A 195 -3.92 -22.01 -10.84
C HIS A 195 -3.88 -21.21 -12.15
#